data_AF-A0A7J7EPQ1-F1
#
_entry.id   AF-A0A7J7EPQ1-F1
#
_cell.length_a   1.000
_cell.length_b   1.000
_cell.length_c   1.000
_cell.angle_alpha   90.00
_cell.angle_beta   90.00
_cell.angle_gamma   90.00
#
_symmetry.space_group_name_H-M   'P 1'
#
loop_
_entity.id
_entity.type
_entity.pdbx_description
1 polymer ?
#
loop_
_entity_poly.entity_id
_entity_poly.type
_entity_poly.pdbx_seq_one_letter_code
_entity_poly.pdbx_strand_id
1 'polypeptide(L)' 'MEPGPFPGIVDISGAGGGLLEYRASLLAGKGFAVMALAYYNCEDLPKSVETLHLEYFEEAVNYLLSHPQFLDIFFLDE' A
#
# COMPACT_ATOMS: atom_id res chain seq x y z
N MET A 1 17.28 -10.56 -11.37
CA MET A 1 16.78 -9.92 -10.13
C MET A 1 17.24 -10.80 -8.99
N GLU A 2 17.95 -10.23 -8.02
CA GLU A 2 18.27 -10.93 -6.77
C GLU A 2 16.94 -11.38 -6.13
N PRO A 3 16.82 -12.64 -5.64
CA PRO A 3 15.68 -13.03 -4.82
C PRO A 3 15.77 -12.20 -3.53
N GLY A 4 14.70 -11.48 -3.18
CA GLY A 4 14.68 -10.45 -2.13
C GLY A 4 15.15 -10.88 -0.73
N PRO A 5 15.04 -9.99 0.27
CA PRO A 5 13.88 -9.11 0.47
C PRO A 5 14.01 -7.71 -0.16
N PHE A 6 12.86 -7.09 -0.44
CA PHE A 6 12.76 -5.76 -1.07
C PHE A 6 12.32 -4.69 -0.06
N PRO A 7 12.81 -3.45 -0.18
CA PRO A 7 12.20 -2.29 0.47
C PRO A 7 10.72 -2.22 0.10
N GLY A 8 9.82 -1.95 1.05
CA GLY A 8 8.40 -1.92 0.71
C GLY A 8 7.68 -0.60 0.98
N ILE A 9 6.59 -0.45 0.23
CA ILE A 9 5.82 0.78 0.08
C ILE A 9 4.34 0.44 0.22
N VAL A 10 3.64 1.18 1.07
CA VAL A 10 2.17 1.22 1.08
C VAL A 10 1.73 2.37 0.18
N ASP A 11 1.09 2.03 -0.94
CA ASP A 11 0.70 2.98 -1.97
C ASP A 11 -0.77 3.39 -1.79
N ILE A 12 -1.01 4.58 -1.24
CA ILE A 12 -2.36 5.12 -0.99
C ILE A 12 -2.66 6.20 -2.03
N SER A 13 -3.70 5.98 -2.83
CA SER A 13 -4.17 6.97 -3.81
C SER A 13 -5.17 7.94 -3.18
N GLY A 14 -5.08 9.22 -3.53
CA GLY A 14 -5.94 10.27 -2.97
C GLY A 14 -7.40 10.25 -3.45
N ALA A 15 -8.05 11.42 -3.42
CA ALA A 15 -9.47 11.55 -3.70
C ALA A 15 -9.87 11.01 -5.08
N GLY A 16 -10.72 9.98 -5.08
CA GLY A 16 -11.24 9.24 -6.23
C GLY A 16 -11.83 7.89 -5.81
N GLY A 17 -11.26 7.29 -4.76
CA GLY A 17 -11.63 5.98 -4.24
C GLY A 17 -11.23 4.85 -5.20
N GLY A 18 -11.59 3.61 -4.85
CA GLY A 18 -11.18 2.45 -5.63
C GLY A 18 -9.72 2.04 -5.39
N LEU A 19 -9.22 1.16 -6.25
CA LEU A 19 -7.84 0.65 -6.23
C LEU A 19 -7.11 1.08 -7.50
N LEU A 20 -6.00 1.82 -7.36
CA LEU A 20 -5.16 2.26 -8.47
C LEU A 20 -3.79 1.57 -8.41
N GLU A 21 -3.58 0.61 -9.31
CA GLU A 21 -2.38 -0.26 -9.27
C GLU A 21 -1.25 0.22 -10.17
N TYR A 22 -1.48 1.21 -11.05
CA TYR A 22 -0.51 1.62 -12.05
C TYR A 22 0.78 2.18 -11.41
N ARG A 23 0.64 2.95 -10.33
CA ARG A 23 1.77 3.54 -9.59
C ARG A 23 2.54 2.45 -8.85
N ALA A 24 1.84 1.58 -8.14
CA ALA A 24 2.42 0.42 -7.47
C ALA A 24 3.22 -0.48 -8.43
N SER A 25 2.65 -0.79 -9.60
CA SER A 25 3.30 -1.62 -10.62
C SER A 25 4.60 -1.02 -11.14
N LEU A 26 4.61 0.30 -11.38
CA LEU A 26 5.81 1.02 -11.84
C LEU A 26 6.90 1.06 -10.77
N LEU A 27 6.53 1.21 -9.50
CA LEU A 27 7.46 1.16 -8.37
C LEU A 27 8.00 -0.25 -8.15
N ALA A 28 7.19 -1.29 -8.31
CA ALA A 28 7.63 -2.68 -8.22
C ALA A 28 8.71 -3.00 -9.28
N GLY A 29 8.56 -2.47 -10.50
CA GLY A 29 9.58 -2.55 -11.55
C GLY A 29 10.93 -1.91 -11.19
N LYS A 30 10.99 -1.08 -10.14
CA LYS A 30 12.21 -0.44 -9.63
C LYS A 30 12.83 -1.17 -8.43
N GLY A 31 12.32 -2.34 -8.06
CA GLY A 31 12.88 -3.17 -6.99
C GLY A 31 12.25 -2.94 -5.61
N PHE A 32 10.99 -2.52 -5.56
CA PHE A 32 10.21 -2.36 -4.32
C PHE A 32 9.12 -3.42 -4.20
N ALA A 33 8.80 -3.84 -2.97
CA ALA A 33 7.57 -4.57 -2.67
C ALA A 33 6.45 -3.57 -2.39
N VAL A 34 5.49 -3.42 -3.30
CA VAL A 34 4.49 -2.35 -3.21
C VAL A 34 3.09 -2.91 -3.02
N MET A 35 2.37 -2.43 -2.02
CA MET A 35 0.97 -2.76 -1.75
C MET A 35 0.10 -1.56 -2.08
N ALA A 36 -0.69 -1.65 -3.15
CA ALA A 36 -1.74 -0.67 -3.43
C ALA A 36 -2.89 -0.86 -2.43
N LEU A 37 -3.19 0.17 -1.65
CA LEU A 37 -4.20 0.11 -0.60
C LEU A 37 -5.40 0.99 -0.94
N ALA A 38 -6.54 0.35 -1.22
CA ALA A 38 -7.83 1.03 -1.27
C ALA A 38 -8.37 1.21 0.15
N TYR A 39 -9.00 2.35 0.45
CA TYR A 39 -9.60 2.62 1.78
C TYR A 39 -11.05 3.09 1.72
N TYR A 40 -11.61 3.32 0.52
CA TYR A 40 -13.03 3.58 0.29
C TYR A 40 -13.40 3.39 -1.18
N ASN A 41 -14.70 3.23 -1.45
CA ASN A 41 -15.31 3.10 -2.77
C ASN A 41 -14.68 1.98 -3.62
N CYS A 42 -14.34 0.87 -2.97
CA CYS A 42 -13.77 -0.32 -3.60
C CYS A 42 -14.37 -1.57 -2.94
N GLU A 43 -14.92 -2.49 -3.74
CA GLU A 43 -15.48 -3.76 -3.26
C GLU A 43 -16.41 -3.57 -2.04
N ASP A 44 -16.06 -4.18 -0.89
CA ASP A 44 -16.81 -4.17 0.37
C ASP A 44 -16.47 -2.96 1.28
N LEU A 45 -15.63 -2.03 0.82
CA LEU A 45 -15.26 -0.83 1.58
C LEU A 45 -16.37 0.22 1.60
N PRO A 46 -16.35 1.14 2.58
CA PRO A 46 -17.30 2.25 2.66
C PRO A 46 -17.36 3.05 1.34
N LYS A 47 -18.55 3.48 0.91
CA LYS A 47 -18.72 4.24 -0.34
C LYS A 47 -18.19 5.69 -0.26
N SER A 48 -18.04 6.22 0.95
CA SER A 48 -17.57 7.57 1.24
C SER A 48 -16.62 7.56 2.45
N VAL A 49 -15.74 8.56 2.51
CA VAL A 49 -14.84 8.78 3.65
C VAL A 49 -15.46 9.85 4.55
N GLU A 50 -16.34 9.43 5.45
CA GLU A 50 -16.87 10.33 6.49
C GLU A 50 -15.98 10.34 7.73
N THR A 51 -15.43 9.17 8.08
CA THR A 51 -14.49 8.97 9.18
C THR A 51 -13.34 8.10 8.68
N LEU A 52 -12.11 8.54 8.94
CA LEU A 52 -10.91 7.77 8.63
C LEU A 52 -10.44 7.04 9.90
N HIS A 53 -10.45 5.70 9.87
CA HIS A 53 -9.95 4.88 10.97
C HIS A 53 -8.48 4.55 10.71
N LEU A 54 -7.58 5.07 11.53
CA LEU A 54 -6.13 4.86 11.36
C LEU A 54 -5.72 3.40 11.60
N GLU A 55 -6.50 2.69 12.41
CA GLU A 55 -6.32 1.28 12.71
C GLU A 55 -6.36 0.41 11.43
N TYR A 56 -7.17 0.79 10.44
CA TYR A 56 -7.20 0.12 9.13
C TYR A 56 -5.84 0.18 8.40
N PHE A 57 -5.18 1.35 8.47
CA PHE A 57 -3.88 1.54 7.83
C PHE A 57 -2.76 0.86 8.63
N GLU A 58 -2.88 0.80 9.95
CA GLU A 58 -1.98 0.05 10.81
C GLU A 58 -2.05 -1.46 10.51
N GLU A 59 -3.25 -2.01 10.36
CA GLU A 59 -3.44 -3.42 9.95
C GLU A 59 -2.81 -3.71 8.59
N ALA A 60 -3.00 -2.82 7.61
CA ALA A 60 -2.39 -2.96 6.29
C ALA A 60 -0.85 -2.92 6.36
N VAL A 61 -0.29 -2.00 7.15
CA VAL A 61 1.15 -1.92 7.42
C VAL A 61 1.66 -3.21 8.07
N ASN A 62 0.99 -3.71 9.10
CA ASN A 62 1.35 -4.95 9.78
C ASN A 62 1.28 -6.17 8.85
N TYR A 63 0.29 -6.20 7.95
CA TYR A 63 0.19 -7.23 6.92
C TYR A 63 1.44 -7.21 6.01
N LEU A 64 1.85 -6.03 5.52
CA LEU A 64 3.02 -5.90 4.66
C LEU A 64 4.33 -6.25 5.38
N LEU A 65 4.48 -5.82 6.65
CA LEU A 65 5.62 -6.15 7.50
C LEU A 65 5.75 -7.65 7.77
N SER A 66 4.63 -8.38 7.81
CA SER A 66 4.62 -9.83 8.03
C SER A 66 5.05 -10.64 6.79
N HIS A 67 5.16 -10.00 5.62
CA HIS A 67 5.42 -10.69 4.35
C HIS A 67 6.91 -11.07 4.21
N PRO A 68 7.27 -12.34 3.92
CA PRO A 68 8.65 -12.83 3.95
C PRO A 68 9.59 -12.21 2.88
N GLN A 69 9.05 -11.47 1.93
CA GLN A 69 9.82 -10.76 0.89
C GLN A 69 10.02 -9.28 1.21
N PHE A 70 9.64 -8.85 2.40
CA PHE A 70 9.70 -7.47 2.86
C PHE A 70 10.91 -7.23 3.76
N LEU A 71 11.64 -6.12 3.54
CA LEU A 71 12.84 -5.76 4.31
C LEU A 71 12.60 -4.66 5.34
N ASP A 72 12.08 -3.49 4.94
CA ASP A 72 11.82 -2.31 5.79
C ASP A 72 10.83 -1.32 5.11
N ILE A 73 10.11 -0.51 5.90
CA ILE A 73 9.18 0.54 5.40
C ILE A 73 9.94 1.86 5.22
N PHE A 74 9.91 2.41 4.00
CA PHE A 74 10.37 3.77 3.75
C PHE A 74 9.17 4.70 3.61
N PHE A 75 9.03 5.65 4.53
CA PHE A 75 8.19 6.83 4.32
C PHE A 75 9.02 7.82 3.51
N LEU A 76 8.66 7.99 2.23
CA LEU A 76 9.19 9.09 1.42
C LEU A 76 8.50 10.37 1.89
N ASP A 77 9.15 11.10 2.81
CA ASP A 77 8.89 12.54 2.95
C ASP A 77 9.52 13.22 1.73
N GLU A 78 8.77 14.15 1.13
CA GLU A 78 9.25 15.01 0.02
C GLU A 78 10.46 15.86 0.43
#